data_AF-A0A7W1V8K8-F1
#
_entry.id   AF-A0A7W1V8K8-F1
#
_cell.length_a   1.000
_cell.length_b   1.000
_cell.length_c   1.000
_cell.angle_alpha   90.00
_cell.angle_beta   90.00
_cell.angle_gamma   90.00
#
_symmetry.space_group_name_H-M   'P 1'
#
loop_
_entity.id
_entity.type
_entity.pdbx_description
1 polymer ?
#
loop_
_entity_poly.entity_id
_entity_poly.type
_entity_poly.pdbx_seq_one_letter_code
_entity_poly.pdbx_strand_id
1 'polypeptide(L)'
;MFHKFFQLFFAIVIISGTVVLVNAQSDATTRGGTAEKEDFPKGIKESLAKQRIEREKKDFAELIQRSEEAVKIINELDKSFTVNNQFSSEDQKKLDRLEKVVKKIRNEISSDDDDSEAEDKPLSILNALKALKTNTLTLVDELKKTSRYSISVIAVESSNALLKAVRFLRFNKN
;
A
#
# COMPACT_ATOMS: atom_id res chain seq x y z
N MET A 1 -1.53 36.86 -23.42
CA MET A 1 -2.80 37.55 -23.72
C MET A 1 -3.87 36.49 -24.05
N PHE A 2 -4.06 35.58 -23.10
CA PHE A 2 -5.10 34.56 -23.05
C PHE A 2 -6.22 35.12 -22.16
N HIS A 3 -7.50 34.81 -22.45
CA HIS A 3 -8.71 35.08 -21.63
C HIS A 3 -9.79 36.05 -22.17
N LYS A 4 -10.02 36.18 -23.48
CA LYS A 4 -11.26 36.85 -23.97
C LYS A 4 -11.90 36.23 -25.22
N PHE A 5 -12.05 34.90 -25.25
CA PHE A 5 -12.85 34.23 -26.29
C PHE A 5 -13.72 33.08 -25.74
N PHE A 6 -14.08 33.15 -24.46
CA PHE A 6 -14.88 32.15 -23.72
C PHE A 6 -16.37 32.53 -23.59
N GLN A 7 -16.98 33.29 -24.51
CA GLN A 7 -18.38 33.71 -24.35
C GLN A 7 -19.13 33.93 -25.66
N LEU A 8 -19.20 32.94 -26.57
CA LEU A 8 -20.21 32.97 -27.61
C LEU A 8 -20.46 31.61 -28.32
N PHE A 9 -20.83 30.56 -27.60
CA PHE A 9 -21.45 29.39 -28.23
C PHE A 9 -22.48 28.77 -27.28
N PHE A 10 -23.58 29.50 -27.10
CA PHE A 10 -24.83 28.99 -26.56
C PHE A 10 -25.93 29.35 -27.55
N ALA A 11 -26.90 28.44 -27.70
CA ALA A 11 -28.14 28.53 -28.47
C ALA A 11 -28.11 27.89 -29.88
N ILE A 12 -28.72 26.70 -30.03
CA ILE A 12 -30.02 26.43 -30.75
C ILE A 12 -29.72 25.68 -32.08
N VAL A 13 -30.30 24.56 -32.51
CA VAL A 13 -31.51 23.77 -32.16
C VAL A 13 -31.36 22.36 -32.81
N ILE A 14 -31.56 21.27 -32.04
CA ILE A 14 -32.60 20.22 -32.10
C ILE A 14 -32.88 19.50 -33.47
N ILE A 15 -32.99 18.17 -33.34
CA ILE A 15 -33.80 17.17 -34.09
C ILE A 15 -33.08 16.34 -35.16
N SER A 16 -32.67 15.14 -34.76
CA SER A 16 -32.93 13.83 -35.42
C SER A 16 -32.13 12.78 -34.62
N GLY A 17 -32.67 11.75 -33.99
CA GLY A 17 -33.71 10.84 -34.47
C GLY A 17 -33.11 9.48 -34.81
N THR A 18 -32.44 8.81 -33.86
CA THR A 18 -32.02 7.40 -34.01
C THR A 18 -32.20 6.63 -32.69
N VAL A 19 -33.28 5.86 -32.68
CA VAL A 19 -33.61 4.63 -31.94
C VAL A 19 -32.58 4.17 -30.89
N VAL A 20 -32.96 4.29 -29.62
CA VAL A 20 -32.37 3.52 -28.51
C VAL A 20 -32.97 2.12 -28.57
N LEU A 21 -32.18 1.11 -28.97
CA LEU A 21 -32.52 -0.29 -28.74
C LEU A 21 -32.30 -0.59 -27.26
N VAL A 22 -33.37 -0.45 -26.49
CA VAL A 22 -33.48 -0.92 -25.11
C VAL A 22 -33.60 -2.44 -25.16
N ASN A 23 -32.49 -3.16 -24.96
CA ASN A 23 -32.55 -4.57 -24.55
C ASN A 23 -32.91 -4.63 -23.07
N ALA A 24 -34.20 -4.44 -22.78
CA ALA A 24 -34.82 -4.83 -21.52
C ALA A 24 -35.39 -6.25 -21.71
N GLN A 25 -34.55 -7.25 -21.48
CA GLN A 25 -35.02 -8.50 -20.88
C GLN A 25 -34.35 -8.62 -19.52
N SER A 26 -34.91 -7.85 -18.60
CA SER A 26 -34.97 -8.19 -17.19
C SER A 26 -35.79 -9.48 -17.06
N ASP A 27 -35.10 -10.62 -17.05
CA ASP A 27 -35.65 -11.84 -16.47
C ASP A 27 -34.87 -12.13 -15.19
N ALA A 28 -35.27 -11.41 -14.14
CA ALA A 28 -34.97 -11.76 -12.78
C ALA A 28 -35.80 -13.00 -12.42
N THR A 29 -35.31 -14.17 -12.83
CA THR A 29 -35.72 -15.44 -12.24
C THR A 29 -34.51 -16.06 -11.54
N THR A 30 -34.53 -15.92 -10.23
CA THR A 30 -33.83 -16.70 -9.21
C THR A 30 -33.14 -17.97 -9.72
N ARG A 31 -31.83 -17.90 -9.96
CA ARG A 31 -30.94 -19.03 -9.74
C ARG A 31 -29.90 -18.57 -8.75
N GLY A 32 -30.20 -18.78 -7.47
CA GLY A 32 -29.17 -19.03 -6.48
C GLY A 32 -28.40 -20.25 -6.96
N GLY A 33 -27.38 -20.00 -7.78
CA GLY A 33 -26.31 -20.95 -8.00
C GLY A 33 -25.60 -21.05 -6.67
N THR A 34 -26.05 -21.99 -5.83
CA THR A 34 -25.11 -22.71 -4.98
C THR A 34 -23.93 -23.02 -5.88
N ALA A 35 -22.80 -22.35 -5.67
CA ALA A 35 -21.55 -22.77 -6.25
C ALA A 35 -21.49 -24.27 -5.97
N GLU A 36 -21.65 -25.10 -7.01
CA GLU A 36 -21.42 -26.52 -6.88
C GLU A 36 -20.04 -26.59 -6.27
N LYS A 37 -19.97 -27.08 -5.03
CA LYS A 37 -18.70 -27.44 -4.44
C LYS A 37 -18.22 -28.55 -5.36
N GLU A 38 -17.43 -28.19 -6.37
CA GLU A 38 -16.75 -29.15 -7.22
C GLU A 38 -16.10 -30.13 -6.25
N ASP A 39 -16.66 -31.34 -6.20
CA ASP A 39 -16.24 -32.36 -5.25
C ASP A 39 -14.97 -32.98 -5.82
N PHE A 40 -13.92 -32.15 -5.85
CA PHE A 40 -12.59 -32.54 -6.24
C PHE A 40 -12.23 -33.82 -5.46
N PRO A 41 -11.64 -34.83 -6.13
CA PRO A 41 -11.08 -36.00 -5.48
C PRO A 41 -10.22 -35.59 -4.28
N LYS A 42 -10.26 -36.37 -3.17
CA LYS A 42 -9.55 -36.05 -1.93
C LYS A 42 -8.07 -35.66 -2.16
N GLY A 43 -7.38 -36.34 -3.07
CA GLY A 43 -5.99 -36.02 -3.43
C GLY A 43 -5.78 -34.63 -4.05
N ILE A 44 -6.73 -34.13 -4.83
CA ILE A 44 -6.68 -32.76 -5.39
C ILE A 44 -6.94 -31.73 -4.29
N LYS A 45 -7.94 -31.96 -3.42
CA LYS A 45 -8.23 -31.08 -2.27
C LYS A 45 -7.02 -30.97 -1.32
N GLU A 46 -6.36 -32.10 -1.02
CA GLU A 46 -5.16 -32.14 -0.20
C GLU A 46 -3.96 -31.43 -0.86
N SER A 47 -3.77 -31.61 -2.17
CA SER A 47 -2.72 -30.92 -2.92
C SER A 47 -2.92 -29.39 -2.90
N LEU A 48 -4.15 -28.93 -3.15
CA LEU A 48 -4.49 -27.51 -3.08
C LEU A 48 -4.30 -26.93 -1.68
N ALA A 49 -4.68 -27.67 -0.64
CA ALA A 49 -4.44 -27.27 0.74
C ALA A 49 -2.94 -27.14 1.05
N LYS A 50 -2.13 -28.13 0.65
CA LYS A 50 -0.66 -28.08 0.80
C LYS A 50 -0.07 -26.88 0.07
N GLN A 51 -0.51 -26.61 -1.15
CA GLN A 51 -0.02 -25.47 -1.94
C GLN A 51 -0.36 -24.13 -1.29
N ARG A 52 -1.55 -23.97 -0.71
CA ARG A 52 -1.94 -22.76 0.02
C ARG A 52 -1.06 -22.54 1.25
N ILE A 53 -0.85 -23.59 2.05
CA ILE A 53 0.01 -23.53 3.24
C ILE A 53 1.44 -23.12 2.85
N GLU A 54 1.98 -23.69 1.77
CA GLU A 54 3.33 -23.36 1.33
C GLU A 54 3.44 -21.91 0.83
N ARG A 55 2.41 -21.43 0.13
CA ARG A 55 2.33 -20.02 -0.29
C ARG A 55 2.28 -19.08 0.91
N GLU A 56 1.39 -19.33 1.87
CA GLU A 56 1.27 -18.50 3.09
C GLU A 56 2.58 -18.43 3.87
N LYS A 57 3.32 -19.55 3.96
CA LYS A 57 4.65 -19.58 4.59
C LYS A 57 5.65 -18.71 3.83
N LYS A 58 5.67 -18.84 2.50
CA LYS A 58 6.55 -18.06 1.65
C LYS A 58 6.24 -16.57 1.75
N ASP A 59 4.97 -16.19 1.66
CA ASP A 59 4.53 -14.80 1.74
C ASP A 59 4.92 -14.18 3.09
N PHE A 60 4.74 -14.92 4.19
CA PHE A 60 5.20 -14.47 5.51
C PHE A 60 6.73 -14.35 5.61
N ALA A 61 7.49 -15.28 5.02
CA ALA A 61 8.95 -15.18 5.00
C ALA A 61 9.42 -13.95 4.20
N GLU A 62 8.77 -13.65 3.07
CA GLU A 62 9.05 -12.45 2.29
C GLU A 62 8.69 -11.16 3.05
N LEU A 63 7.58 -11.15 3.80
CA LEU A 63 7.19 -10.04 4.68
C LEU A 63 8.30 -9.73 5.70
N ILE A 64 8.83 -10.76 6.36
CA ILE A 64 9.95 -10.61 7.30
C ILE A 64 11.18 -10.07 6.57
N GLN A 65 11.52 -10.62 5.40
CA GLN A 65 12.67 -10.17 4.62
C GLN A 65 12.55 -8.69 4.21
N ARG A 66 11.37 -8.25 3.77
CA ARG A 66 11.08 -6.84 3.45
C ARG A 66 11.25 -5.95 4.67
N SER A 67 10.83 -6.40 5.85
CA SER A 67 11.02 -5.66 7.10
C SER A 67 12.51 -5.47 7.43
N GLU A 68 13.34 -6.50 7.21
CA GLU A 68 14.79 -6.42 7.41
C GLU A 68 15.50 -5.55 6.36
N GLU A 69 15.00 -5.55 5.13
CA GLU A 69 15.45 -4.61 4.09
C GLU A 69 15.19 -3.16 4.50
N ALA A 70 14.01 -2.86 5.06
CA ALA A 70 13.70 -1.53 5.57
C ALA A 70 14.70 -1.08 6.65
N VAL A 71 15.08 -1.96 7.58
CA VAL A 71 16.12 -1.68 8.59
C VAL A 71 17.46 -1.34 7.95
N LYS A 72 17.88 -2.10 6.94
CA LYS A 72 19.14 -1.85 6.22
C LYS A 72 19.13 -0.48 5.57
N ILE A 73 18.07 -0.14 4.83
CA ILE A 73 17.93 1.15 4.15
C ILE A 73 17.99 2.31 5.15
N ILE A 74 17.32 2.18 6.30
CA ILE A 74 17.30 3.24 7.31
C ILE A 74 18.65 3.42 7.98
N ASN A 75 19.37 2.33 8.25
CA ASN A 75 20.73 2.42 8.80
C ASN A 75 21.68 3.10 7.81
N GLU A 76 21.50 2.90 6.50
CA GLU A 76 22.27 3.62 5.47
C GLU A 76 21.90 5.11 5.42
N LEU A 77 20.61 5.44 5.50
CA LEU A 77 20.13 6.83 5.54
C LEU A 77 20.64 7.57 6.80
N ASP A 78 20.56 6.94 7.96
CA ASP A 78 21.03 7.48 9.24
C ASP A 78 22.53 7.78 9.21
N LYS A 79 23.33 6.86 8.66
CA LYS A 79 24.77 7.05 8.45
C LYS A 79 25.06 8.19 7.49
N SER A 80 24.42 8.22 6.32
CA SER A 80 24.64 9.27 5.32
C SER A 80 24.26 10.64 5.87
N PHE A 81 23.11 10.74 6.54
CA PHE A 81 22.63 11.99 7.12
C PHE A 81 23.54 12.47 8.26
N THR A 82 24.05 11.58 9.10
CA THR A 82 24.98 11.95 10.20
C THR A 82 26.29 12.53 9.66
N VAL A 83 26.77 12.03 8.52
CA VAL A 83 28.01 12.50 7.89
C VAL A 83 27.79 13.83 7.17
N ASN A 84 26.68 13.96 6.44
CA ASN A 84 26.48 15.06 5.49
C ASN A 84 25.56 16.18 6.02
N ASN A 85 24.81 15.94 7.11
CA ASN A 85 23.71 16.78 7.62
C ASN A 85 22.61 17.11 6.60
N GLN A 86 22.56 16.37 5.50
CA GLN A 86 21.59 16.52 4.42
C GLN A 86 21.45 15.19 3.66
N PHE A 87 20.34 15.00 2.98
CA PHE A 87 20.14 13.84 2.10
C PHE A 87 20.75 14.08 0.73
N SER A 88 21.60 13.15 0.30
CA SER A 88 22.11 13.12 -1.07
C SER A 88 21.04 12.67 -2.07
N SER A 89 21.34 12.79 -3.37
CA SER A 89 20.48 12.24 -4.43
C SER A 89 20.35 10.71 -4.35
N GLU A 90 21.37 10.02 -3.82
CA GLU A 90 21.32 8.58 -3.56
C GLU A 90 20.39 8.26 -2.38
N ASP A 91 20.41 9.09 -1.34
CA ASP A 91 19.52 8.94 -0.18
C ASP A 91 18.06 9.17 -0.56
N GLN A 92 17.78 10.07 -1.50
CA GLN A 92 16.43 10.23 -2.05
C GLN A 92 15.94 8.96 -2.76
N LYS A 93 16.80 8.27 -3.52
CA LYS A 93 16.45 6.97 -4.11
C LYS A 93 16.22 5.88 -3.05
N LYS A 94 16.98 5.93 -1.95
CA LYS A 94 16.79 5.03 -0.79
C LYS A 94 15.45 5.30 -0.11
N LEU A 95 15.05 6.57 0.07
CA LEU A 95 13.74 6.94 0.58
C LEU A 95 12.59 6.47 -0.35
N ASP A 96 12.75 6.61 -1.67
CA ASP A 96 11.77 6.06 -2.64
C ASP A 96 11.62 4.55 -2.52
N ARG A 97 12.74 3.84 -2.38
CA ARG A 97 12.76 2.39 -2.18
C ARG A 97 12.11 2.01 -0.86
N LEU A 98 12.44 2.74 0.21
CA LEU A 98 11.87 2.53 1.53
C LEU A 98 10.35 2.69 1.49
N GLU A 99 9.82 3.74 0.85
CA GLU A 99 8.37 3.91 0.71
C GLU A 99 7.72 2.71 0.04
N LYS A 100 8.30 2.21 -1.06
CA LYS A 100 7.76 1.04 -1.77
C LYS A 100 7.76 -0.21 -0.91
N VAL A 101 8.85 -0.46 -0.17
CA VAL A 101 8.97 -1.61 0.74
C VAL A 101 7.91 -1.50 1.83
N VAL A 102 7.76 -0.34 2.46
CA VAL A 102 6.82 -0.15 3.57
C VAL A 102 5.37 -0.21 3.10
N LYS A 103 5.05 0.30 1.91
CA LYS A 103 3.71 0.12 1.30
C LYS A 103 3.37 -1.35 1.13
N LYS A 104 4.31 -2.16 0.63
CA LYS A 104 4.08 -3.61 0.50
C LYS A 104 3.84 -4.27 1.87
N ILE A 105 4.66 -3.93 2.87
CA ILE A 105 4.49 -4.44 4.23
C ILE A 105 3.09 -4.07 4.76
N ARG A 106 2.69 -2.79 4.66
CA ARG A 106 1.38 -2.32 5.09
C ARG A 106 0.26 -3.11 4.42
N ASN A 107 0.30 -3.26 3.10
CA ASN A 107 -0.75 -3.95 2.34
C ASN A 107 -0.81 -5.46 2.65
N GLU A 108 0.28 -6.06 3.12
CA GLU A 108 0.33 -7.46 3.54
C GLU A 108 -0.25 -7.67 4.95
N ILE A 109 -0.14 -6.67 5.84
CA ILE A 109 -0.62 -6.77 7.23
C ILE A 109 -1.96 -6.07 7.48
N SER A 110 -2.37 -5.18 6.59
CA SER A 110 -3.63 -4.46 6.66
C SER A 110 -4.48 -4.84 5.46
N SER A 111 -5.69 -5.33 5.73
CA SER A 111 -6.70 -5.59 4.69
C SER A 111 -7.36 -4.31 4.18
N ASP A 112 -6.99 -3.15 4.72
CA ASP A 112 -7.63 -1.88 4.46
C ASP A 112 -6.70 -0.97 3.64
N ASP A 113 -7.08 -0.73 2.40
CA ASP A 113 -6.39 0.18 1.48
C ASP A 113 -6.65 1.65 1.83
N ASP A 114 -7.43 1.94 2.87
CA ASP A 114 -7.85 3.30 3.19
C ASP A 114 -6.63 4.16 3.56
N ASP A 115 -6.26 5.07 2.66
CA ASP A 115 -5.15 6.01 2.82
C ASP A 115 -5.52 7.12 3.82
N SER A 116 -6.04 6.74 4.99
CA SER A 116 -6.46 7.70 6.02
C SER A 116 -5.23 8.43 6.56
N GLU A 117 -5.04 9.65 6.05
CA GLU A 117 -4.01 10.57 6.47
C GLU A 117 -4.31 11.10 7.88
N ALA A 118 -3.86 10.40 8.93
CA ALA A 118 -3.84 11.02 10.25
C ALA A 118 -2.76 12.13 10.28
N GLU A 119 -3.21 13.35 10.53
CA GLU A 119 -2.38 14.54 10.72
C GLU A 119 -1.47 14.37 11.95
N ASP A 120 -0.21 14.05 11.74
CA ASP A 120 0.81 14.52 12.66
C ASP A 120 2.13 14.74 11.91
N LYS A 121 2.57 15.99 11.92
CA LYS A 121 3.65 16.50 11.08
C LYS A 121 4.95 16.38 11.87
N PRO A 122 5.97 15.64 11.40
CA PRO A 122 7.28 15.71 12.01
C PRO A 122 7.78 17.16 11.99
N LEU A 123 8.04 17.74 13.16
CA LEU A 123 8.42 19.17 13.26
C LEU A 123 9.83 19.45 12.71
N SER A 124 10.64 18.42 12.44
CA SER A 124 11.99 18.56 11.85
C SER A 124 12.44 17.30 11.11
N ILE A 125 13.41 17.42 10.20
CA ILE A 125 14.03 16.29 9.49
C ILE A 125 14.68 15.30 10.45
N LEU A 126 15.37 15.79 11.48
CA LEU A 126 16.03 14.93 12.47
C LEU A 126 15.00 14.13 13.28
N ASN A 127 13.88 14.76 13.65
CA ASN A 127 12.77 14.07 14.32
C ASN A 127 12.12 13.04 13.40
N ALA A 128 11.95 13.36 12.12
CA ALA A 128 11.42 12.43 11.13
C ALA A 128 12.36 11.22 10.93
N LEU A 129 13.68 11.42 10.86
CA LEU A 129 14.66 10.34 10.76
C LEU A 129 14.68 9.46 12.02
N LYS A 130 14.57 10.06 13.21
CA LYS A 130 14.44 9.32 14.47
C LYS A 130 13.15 8.49 14.49
N ALA A 131 12.02 9.08 14.10
CA ALA A 131 10.74 8.38 13.99
C ALA A 131 10.81 7.22 12.98
N LEU A 132 11.47 7.43 11.84
CA LEU A 132 11.73 6.42 10.82
C LEU A 132 12.41 5.19 11.43
N LYS A 133 13.49 5.41 12.19
CA LYS A 133 14.28 4.37 12.85
C LYS A 133 13.47 3.65 13.92
N THR A 134 12.83 4.39 14.83
CA THR A 134 12.01 3.82 15.89
C THR A 134 10.87 2.97 15.33
N ASN A 135 10.06 3.51 14.42
CA ASN A 135 8.90 2.81 13.88
C ASN A 135 9.29 1.57 13.08
N THR A 136 10.45 1.58 12.41
CA THR A 136 10.91 0.38 11.68
C THR A 136 11.38 -0.71 12.61
N LEU A 137 12.10 -0.36 13.69
CA LEU A 137 12.51 -1.35 14.68
C LEU A 137 11.30 -1.96 15.37
N THR A 138 10.31 -1.14 15.75
CA THR A 138 9.04 -1.62 16.30
C THR A 138 8.31 -2.52 15.31
N LEU A 139 8.16 -2.10 14.05
CA LEU A 139 7.52 -2.90 13.00
C LEU A 139 8.18 -4.28 12.86
N VAL A 140 9.51 -4.34 12.76
CA VAL A 140 10.24 -5.60 12.56
C VAL A 140 10.12 -6.50 13.78
N ASP A 141 10.24 -5.94 14.98
CA ASP A 141 10.12 -6.69 16.23
C ASP A 141 8.72 -7.29 16.38
N GLU A 142 7.68 -6.50 16.10
CA GLU A 142 6.29 -6.98 16.08
C GLU A 142 6.08 -8.08 15.04
N LEU A 143 6.52 -7.86 13.79
CA LEU A 143 6.38 -8.86 12.73
C LEU A 143 7.06 -10.19 13.10
N LYS A 144 8.24 -10.15 13.72
CA LYS A 144 8.97 -11.35 14.18
C LYS A 144 8.26 -12.09 15.32
N LYS A 145 7.45 -11.38 16.11
CA LYS A 145 6.64 -11.97 17.19
C LYS A 145 5.30 -12.52 16.68
N THR A 146 4.82 -12.04 15.54
CA THR A 146 3.56 -12.53 14.95
C THR A 146 3.71 -13.86 14.22
N SER A 147 2.57 -14.53 14.01
CA SER A 147 2.45 -15.65 13.09
C SER A 147 1.80 -15.22 11.77
N ARG A 148 1.95 -16.03 10.73
CA ARG A 148 1.25 -15.85 9.43
C ARG A 148 -0.30 -15.83 9.52
N TYR A 149 -0.88 -16.13 10.68
CA TYR A 149 -2.32 -16.14 10.93
C TYR A 149 -2.80 -15.00 11.83
N SER A 150 -1.91 -14.08 12.21
CA SER A 150 -2.20 -13.01 13.17
C SER A 150 -1.73 -11.66 12.65
N ILE A 151 -2.58 -10.65 12.76
CA ILE A 151 -2.25 -9.25 12.43
C ILE A 151 -1.95 -8.50 13.74
N SER A 152 -0.79 -7.83 13.81
CA SER A 152 -0.47 -6.94 14.93
C SER A 152 -0.95 -5.51 14.61
N VAL A 153 -1.79 -4.96 15.48
CA VAL A 153 -2.23 -3.56 15.40
C VAL A 153 -1.03 -2.62 15.48
N ILE A 154 -0.06 -2.94 16.33
CA ILE A 154 1.18 -2.16 16.49
C ILE A 154 2.00 -2.18 15.20
N ALA A 155 2.05 -3.33 14.49
CA ALA A 155 2.70 -3.40 13.19
C ALA A 155 1.99 -2.52 12.15
N VAL A 156 0.65 -2.52 12.12
CA VAL A 156 -0.14 -1.65 11.23
C VAL A 156 0.14 -0.17 11.53
N GLU A 157 0.02 0.25 12.79
CA GLU A 157 0.29 1.62 13.22
C GLU A 157 1.73 2.06 12.90
N SER A 158 2.71 1.19 13.18
CA SER A 158 4.13 1.45 12.89
C SER A 158 4.38 1.60 11.39
N SER A 159 3.74 0.79 10.55
CA SER A 159 3.85 0.89 9.09
C SER A 159 3.26 2.20 8.56
N ASN A 160 2.12 2.65 9.11
CA ASN A 160 1.50 3.92 8.76
C ASN A 160 2.36 5.12 9.18
N ALA A 161 2.85 5.11 10.42
CA ALA A 161 3.75 6.15 10.91
C ALA A 161 5.06 6.22 10.11
N LEU A 162 5.58 5.07 9.71
CA LEU A 162 6.76 4.97 8.85
C LEU A 162 6.51 5.58 7.46
N LEU A 163 5.37 5.29 6.81
CA LEU A 163 5.01 5.91 5.53
C LEU A 163 4.94 7.44 5.62
N LYS A 164 4.36 7.96 6.71
CA LYS A 164 4.29 9.42 6.93
C LYS A 164 5.68 10.03 7.06
N ALA A 165 6.55 9.42 7.87
CA ALA A 165 7.92 9.89 8.04
C ALA A 165 8.70 9.85 6.72
N VAL A 166 8.60 8.77 5.94
CA VAL A 166 9.23 8.67 4.61
C VAL A 166 8.73 9.78 3.67
N ARG A 167 7.40 9.95 3.57
CA ARG A 167 6.81 11.01 2.72
C ARG A 167 7.30 12.39 3.12
N PHE A 168 7.33 12.68 4.42
CA PHE A 168 7.87 13.94 4.92
C PHE A 168 9.33 14.16 4.49
N LEU A 169 10.20 13.17 4.66
CA LEU A 169 11.62 13.26 4.29
C LEU A 169 11.84 13.40 2.77
N ARG A 170 10.97 12.82 1.94
CA ARG A 170 11.05 12.92 0.46
C ARG A 170 10.69 14.31 -0.05
N PHE A 171 9.66 14.93 0.54
CA PHE A 171 9.11 16.19 0.03
C PHE A 171 9.62 17.43 0.78
N ASN A 172 10.12 17.26 2.00
CA ASN A 172 10.73 18.36 2.75
C ASN A 172 12.21 18.47 2.39
N LYS A 173 12.50 19.16 1.29
CA LYS A 173 13.86 19.56 0.91
C LYS A 173 14.34 20.67 1.83
N ASN A 174 15.49 20.46 2.46
CA ASN A 174 16.34 21.56 2.93
C ASN A 174 16.93 22.30 1.73
#